data_AF-A0A9J6GY37-F1
#
_entry.id   AF-A0A9J6GY37-F1
#
_cell.length_a   1.000
_cell.length_b   1.000
_cell.length_c   1.000
_cell.angle_alpha   90.00
_cell.angle_beta   90.00
_cell.angle_gamma   90.00
#
_symmetry.space_group_name_H-M   'P 1'
#
loop_
_entity.id
_entity.type
_entity.pdbx_description
1 polymer ?
#
loop_
_entity_poly.entity_id
_entity_poly.type
_entity_poly.pdbx_seq_one_letter_code
_entity_poly.pdbx_strand_id
1 'polypeptide(L)'
;MNNMNLTFEELRKTKEELDSLKKEHTALKAEKEELERYVIHMETEMTQLKQFTRKQNIEIKGMPQEPKESLTEIVQAIAEKVEVQLEPSDIDVVHRVPTKEPTKTNIIVRFVSRSARNKLLQAAKKKRLTTSDFGFADDSPVYINEHLCPEYKALLGKAIAKKKEKKWKFVWVAESKILARKTENSSVVHIATLADLAKIV
;
A
#
# COMPACT_ATOMS: atom_id res chain seq x y z
N MET A 1 25.05 59.33 35.39
CA MET A 1 24.69 59.46 33.96
C MET A 1 25.39 58.43 33.06
N ASN A 2 26.63 58.01 33.32
CA ASN A 2 27.35 57.07 32.43
C ASN A 2 26.77 55.65 32.35
N ASN A 3 26.24 55.12 33.48
CA ASN A 3 25.68 53.75 33.55
C ASN A 3 24.37 53.62 32.74
N MET A 4 23.48 54.61 32.81
CA MET A 4 22.19 54.62 32.10
C MET A 4 22.35 54.65 30.57
N ASN A 5 23.38 55.32 30.05
CA ASN A 5 23.68 55.34 28.62
C ASN A 5 24.21 53.98 28.13
N LEU A 6 25.06 53.32 28.92
CA LEU A 6 25.53 51.96 28.65
C LEU A 6 24.36 50.97 28.62
N THR A 7 23.43 51.05 29.58
CA THR A 7 22.25 50.16 29.61
C THR A 7 21.33 50.38 28.40
N PHE A 8 21.18 51.62 27.93
CA PHE A 8 20.37 51.93 26.76
C PHE A 8 20.99 51.41 25.46
N GLU A 9 22.31 51.47 25.35
CA GLU A 9 23.05 50.93 24.21
C GLU A 9 23.00 49.39 24.18
N GLU A 10 23.15 48.73 25.32
CA GLU A 10 22.96 47.27 25.46
C GLU A 10 21.53 46.86 25.09
N LEU A 11 20.51 47.57 25.59
CA LEU A 11 19.11 47.30 25.27
C LEU A 11 18.82 47.45 23.78
N ARG A 12 19.40 48.47 23.12
CA ARG A 12 19.30 48.65 21.67
C ARG A 12 19.91 47.47 20.94
N LYS A 13 21.11 47.05 21.33
CA LYS A 13 21.81 45.91 20.73
C LYS A 13 21.02 44.61 20.89
N THR A 14 20.49 44.34 22.09
CA THR A 14 19.63 43.16 22.34
C THR A 14 18.36 43.19 21.50
N LYS A 15 17.75 44.38 21.30
CA LYS A 15 16.58 44.51 20.43
C LYS A 15 16.91 44.21 18.96
N GLU A 16 18.05 44.71 18.47
CA GLU A 16 18.53 44.43 17.11
C GLU A 16 18.81 42.94 16.90
N GLU A 17 19.48 42.30 17.87
CA GLU A 17 19.72 40.86 17.87
C GLU A 17 18.40 40.06 17.92
N LEU A 18 17.44 40.47 18.74
CA LEU A 18 16.13 39.84 18.84
C LEU A 18 15.34 39.94 17.53
N ASP A 19 15.37 41.10 16.87
CA ASP A 19 14.70 41.31 15.59
C ASP A 19 15.39 40.50 14.46
N SER A 20 16.71 40.38 14.50
CA SER A 20 17.47 39.49 13.60
C SER A 20 17.10 38.02 13.82
N LEU A 21 17.08 37.57 15.08
CA LEU A 21 16.75 36.19 15.44
C LEU A 21 15.31 35.84 15.06
N LYS A 22 14.36 36.76 15.23
CA LYS A 22 12.98 36.57 14.77
C LYS A 22 12.89 36.38 13.26
N LYS A 23 13.63 37.18 12.49
CA LYS A 23 13.68 37.04 11.02
C LYS A 23 14.23 35.68 10.63
N GLU A 24 15.34 35.27 11.22
CA GLU A 24 15.94 33.95 10.98
C GLU A 24 14.98 32.82 11.36
N HIS A 25 14.33 32.90 12.52
CA HIS A 25 13.33 31.92 12.95
C HIS A 25 12.16 31.83 11.95
N THR A 26 11.66 32.95 11.43
CA THR A 26 10.61 32.92 10.40
C THR A 26 11.08 32.31 9.08
N ALA A 27 12.32 32.58 8.67
CA ALA A 27 12.91 31.99 7.47
C ALA A 27 13.09 30.47 7.62
N LEU A 28 13.69 30.04 8.74
CA LEU A 28 13.87 28.62 9.06
C LEU A 28 12.54 27.87 9.15
N LYS A 29 11.50 28.51 9.70
CA LYS A 29 10.16 27.90 9.75
C LYS A 29 9.59 27.70 8.33
N ALA A 30 9.73 28.70 7.45
CA ALA A 30 9.26 28.59 6.07
C ALA A 30 10.02 27.51 5.30
N GLU A 31 11.34 27.45 5.45
CA GLU A 31 12.20 26.43 4.85
C GLU A 31 11.83 25.02 5.36
N LYS A 32 11.62 24.87 6.66
CA LYS A 32 11.17 23.61 7.25
C LYS A 32 9.85 23.13 6.62
N GLU A 33 8.86 24.02 6.51
CA GLU A 33 7.57 23.68 5.89
C GLU A 33 7.72 23.28 4.41
N GLU A 34 8.67 23.89 3.69
CA GLU A 34 8.99 23.52 2.31
C GLU A 34 9.66 22.16 2.20
N LEU A 35 10.65 21.89 3.05
CA LEU A 35 11.32 20.59 3.12
C LEU A 35 10.35 19.47 3.49
N GLU A 36 9.46 19.70 4.45
CA GLU A 36 8.42 18.73 4.82
C GLU A 36 7.50 18.40 3.64
N ARG A 37 7.08 19.42 2.86
CA ARG A 37 6.30 19.18 1.62
C ARG A 37 7.08 18.37 0.60
N TYR A 38 8.37 18.68 0.41
CA TYR A 38 9.21 17.97 -0.54
C TYR A 38 9.42 16.50 -0.14
N VAL A 39 9.66 16.23 1.14
CA VAL A 39 9.77 14.86 1.67
C VAL A 39 8.49 14.07 1.40
N ILE A 40 7.32 14.64 1.72
CA ILE A 40 6.01 13.98 1.46
C ILE A 40 5.83 13.68 -0.03
N HIS A 41 6.22 14.60 -0.90
CA HIS A 41 6.16 14.40 -2.35
C HIS A 41 7.06 13.23 -2.79
N MET A 42 8.32 13.21 -2.34
CA MET A 42 9.27 12.14 -2.67
C MET A 42 8.81 10.77 -2.15
N GLU A 43 8.32 10.69 -0.91
CA GLU A 43 7.78 9.46 -0.33
C GLU A 43 6.59 8.93 -1.13
N THR A 44 5.74 9.84 -1.61
CA THR A 44 4.59 9.52 -2.47
C THR A 44 5.05 8.92 -3.79
N GLU A 45 5.99 9.57 -4.48
CA GLU A 45 6.55 9.08 -5.75
C GLU A 45 7.26 7.73 -5.57
N MET A 46 8.06 7.57 -4.52
CA MET A 46 8.71 6.30 -4.19
C MET A 46 7.69 5.18 -3.97
N THR A 47 6.59 5.48 -3.28
CA THR A 47 5.52 4.51 -3.05
C THR A 47 4.83 4.12 -4.37
N GLN A 48 4.56 5.10 -5.25
CA GLN A 48 3.99 4.83 -6.56
C GLN A 48 4.91 3.96 -7.42
N LEU A 49 6.22 4.22 -7.42
CA LEU A 49 7.21 3.42 -8.12
C LEU A 49 7.28 1.98 -7.57
N LYS A 50 7.29 1.81 -6.24
CA LYS A 50 7.19 0.50 -5.60
C LYS A 50 5.93 -0.24 -6.03
N GLN A 51 4.79 0.44 -6.13
CA GLN A 51 3.56 -0.21 -6.61
C GLN A 51 3.63 -0.52 -8.11
N PHE A 52 4.25 0.35 -8.91
CA PHE A 52 4.37 0.19 -10.36
C PHE A 52 5.11 -1.11 -10.72
N THR A 53 6.21 -1.42 -10.03
CA THR A 53 6.98 -2.66 -10.27
C THR A 53 6.21 -3.93 -9.91
N ARG A 54 5.12 -3.82 -9.15
CA ARG A 54 4.25 -4.94 -8.75
C ARG A 54 3.00 -5.09 -9.62
N LYS A 55 2.81 -4.25 -10.65
CA LYS A 55 1.63 -4.31 -11.55
C LYS A 55 1.49 -5.61 -12.34
N GLN A 56 2.53 -6.43 -12.42
CA GLN A 56 2.49 -7.75 -13.04
C GLN A 56 2.37 -8.87 -12.01
N ASN A 57 2.19 -8.55 -10.73
CA ASN A 57 2.29 -9.51 -9.66
C ASN A 57 0.92 -9.75 -9.01
N ILE A 58 0.70 -10.99 -8.58
CA ILE A 58 -0.35 -11.35 -7.62
C ILE A 58 0.29 -11.83 -6.32
N GLU A 59 -0.50 -11.77 -5.26
CA GLU A 59 -0.19 -12.34 -3.97
C GLU A 59 -1.23 -13.40 -3.63
N ILE A 60 -0.77 -14.64 -3.44
CA ILE A 60 -1.58 -15.78 -3.04
C ILE A 60 -1.38 -15.97 -1.54
N LYS A 61 -2.48 -16.00 -0.79
CA LYS A 61 -2.50 -16.13 0.67
C LYS A 61 -3.27 -17.37 1.09
N GLY A 62 -2.84 -17.98 2.19
CA GLY A 62 -3.55 -19.12 2.80
C GLY A 62 -3.23 -20.46 2.17
N MET A 63 -2.30 -20.54 1.20
CA MET A 63 -1.82 -21.80 0.67
C MET A 63 -0.80 -22.44 1.63
N PRO A 64 -1.06 -23.63 2.21
CA PRO A 64 -0.13 -24.33 3.07
C PRO A 64 1.19 -24.61 2.34
N GLN A 65 2.28 -24.73 3.10
CA GLN A 65 3.60 -25.05 2.55
C GLN A 65 3.86 -26.54 2.70
N GLU A 66 4.21 -27.20 1.60
CA GLU A 66 4.58 -28.61 1.58
C GLU A 66 6.08 -28.80 1.29
N PRO A 67 6.70 -29.87 1.82
CA PRO A 67 8.07 -30.22 1.45
C PRO A 67 8.17 -30.46 -0.06
N LYS A 68 9.19 -29.87 -0.70
CA LYS A 68 9.47 -30.01 -2.14
C LYS A 68 8.29 -29.58 -3.05
N GLU A 69 7.50 -28.60 -2.62
CA GLU A 69 6.43 -28.04 -3.45
C GLU A 69 6.96 -27.45 -4.77
N SER A 70 6.17 -27.59 -5.83
CA SER A 70 6.36 -26.87 -7.08
C SER A 70 5.40 -25.67 -7.09
N LEU A 71 5.92 -24.47 -6.85
CA LEU A 71 5.10 -23.27 -6.83
C LEU A 71 4.45 -22.99 -8.18
N THR A 72 5.11 -23.37 -9.28
CA THR A 72 4.55 -23.27 -10.64
C THR A 72 3.33 -24.17 -10.79
N GLU A 73 3.41 -25.43 -10.34
CA GLU A 73 2.27 -26.36 -10.37
C GLU A 73 1.12 -25.87 -9.49
N ILE A 74 1.40 -25.29 -8.32
CA ILE A 74 0.37 -24.67 -7.48
C ILE A 74 -0.37 -23.55 -8.24
N VAL A 75 0.37 -22.70 -8.95
CA VAL A 75 -0.23 -21.61 -9.74
C VAL A 75 -1.05 -22.16 -10.92
N GLN A 76 -0.58 -23.22 -11.58
CA GLN A 76 -1.34 -23.90 -12.64
C GLN A 76 -2.61 -24.56 -12.10
N ALA A 77 -2.55 -25.23 -10.95
CA ALA A 77 -3.71 -25.82 -10.29
C ALA A 77 -4.74 -24.74 -9.91
N ILE A 78 -4.30 -23.58 -9.42
CA ILE A 78 -5.20 -22.44 -9.18
C ILE A 78 -5.86 -22.00 -10.49
N ALA A 79 -5.11 -21.89 -11.58
CA ALA A 79 -5.63 -21.50 -12.89
C ALA A 79 -6.69 -22.49 -13.40
N GLU A 80 -6.43 -23.80 -13.29
CA GLU A 80 -7.38 -24.85 -13.62
C GLU A 80 -8.66 -24.75 -12.79
N LYS A 81 -8.55 -24.58 -11.47
CA LYS A 81 -9.73 -24.45 -10.59
C LYS A 81 -10.58 -23.24 -10.93
N VAL A 82 -10.01 -22.19 -11.52
CA VAL A 82 -10.76 -21.00 -11.95
C VAL A 82 -11.00 -20.95 -13.46
N GLU A 83 -10.78 -22.07 -14.15
CA GLU A 83 -11.06 -22.27 -15.58
C GLU A 83 -10.29 -21.28 -16.49
N VAL A 84 -9.03 -21.00 -16.13
CA VAL A 84 -8.11 -20.17 -16.90
C VAL A 84 -6.98 -21.04 -17.44
N GLN A 85 -6.79 -21.01 -18.76
CA GLN A 85 -5.58 -21.56 -19.38
C GLN A 85 -4.39 -20.69 -18.99
N LEU A 86 -3.38 -21.32 -18.39
CA LEU A 86 -2.15 -20.69 -17.97
C LEU A 86 -0.98 -21.65 -18.21
N GLU A 87 -0.06 -21.22 -19.06
CA GLU A 87 1.13 -22.00 -19.37
C GLU A 87 2.27 -21.64 -18.40
N PRO A 88 3.23 -22.55 -18.13
CA PRO A 88 4.40 -22.22 -17.33
C PRO A 88 5.17 -21.01 -17.87
N SER A 89 5.17 -20.79 -19.18
CA SER A 89 5.80 -19.65 -19.85
C SER A 89 5.12 -18.30 -19.60
N ASP A 90 3.89 -18.29 -19.07
CA ASP A 90 3.21 -17.06 -18.64
C ASP A 90 3.77 -16.54 -17.31
N ILE A 91 4.47 -17.39 -16.55
CA ILE A 91 5.05 -17.09 -15.24
C ILE A 91 6.52 -16.70 -15.43
N ASP A 92 6.86 -15.47 -15.04
CA ASP A 92 8.24 -14.95 -15.06
C ASP A 92 9.00 -15.46 -13.82
N VAL A 93 8.43 -15.21 -12.63
CA VAL A 93 9.04 -15.61 -11.36
C VAL A 93 7.95 -15.98 -10.36
N VAL A 94 8.16 -17.05 -9.60
CA VAL A 94 7.31 -17.42 -8.47
C VAL A 94 8.16 -17.76 -7.24
N HIS A 95 7.79 -17.25 -6.07
CA HIS A 95 8.50 -17.52 -4.83
C HIS A 95 7.61 -17.30 -3.61
N ARG A 96 7.96 -17.95 -2.49
CA ARG A 96 7.37 -17.68 -1.18
C ARG A 96 7.95 -16.40 -0.57
N VAL A 97 7.12 -15.66 0.15
CA VAL A 97 7.53 -14.51 0.95
C VAL A 97 7.04 -14.68 2.40
N PRO A 98 7.85 -14.28 3.39
CA PRO A 98 7.45 -14.37 4.79
C PRO A 98 6.30 -13.41 5.09
N THR A 99 5.48 -13.77 6.08
CA THR A 99 4.48 -12.86 6.66
C THR A 99 4.90 -12.41 8.05
N LYS A 100 4.08 -11.61 8.72
CA LYS A 100 4.31 -11.25 10.13
C LYS A 100 4.18 -12.46 11.06
N GLU A 101 3.42 -13.48 10.66
CA GLU A 101 3.33 -14.75 11.36
C GLU A 101 4.44 -15.66 10.81
N PRO A 102 5.48 -16.03 11.60
CA PRO A 102 6.63 -16.78 11.11
C PRO A 102 6.29 -18.13 10.49
N THR A 103 5.17 -18.72 10.90
CA THR A 103 4.67 -20.02 10.42
C THR A 103 3.89 -19.92 9.12
N LYS A 104 3.59 -18.70 8.64
CA LYS A 104 2.82 -18.48 7.41
C LYS A 104 3.64 -17.74 6.37
N THR A 105 3.56 -18.24 5.15
CA THR A 105 4.17 -17.66 3.96
C THR A 105 3.11 -17.40 2.91
N ASN A 106 3.28 -16.34 2.13
CA ASN A 106 2.47 -16.07 0.94
C ASN A 106 3.27 -16.44 -0.30
N ILE A 107 2.60 -16.66 -1.43
CA ILE A 107 3.27 -16.87 -2.71
C ILE A 107 3.11 -15.59 -3.55
N ILE A 108 4.22 -15.07 -4.07
CA ILE A 108 4.22 -14.00 -5.06
C ILE A 108 4.48 -14.62 -6.42
N VAL A 109 3.61 -14.32 -7.37
CA VAL A 109 3.76 -14.71 -8.78
C VAL A 109 3.89 -13.43 -9.59
N ARG A 110 4.96 -13.32 -10.37
CA ARG A 110 5.14 -12.31 -11.42
C ARG A 110 4.84 -12.97 -12.77
N PHE A 111 4.01 -12.32 -13.56
CA PHE A 111 3.66 -12.77 -14.90
C PHE A 111 4.46 -12.03 -15.97
N VAL A 112 4.77 -12.73 -17.06
CA VAL A 112 5.38 -12.14 -18.26
C VAL A 112 4.47 -11.07 -18.85
N SER A 113 3.15 -11.30 -18.86
CA SER A 113 2.16 -10.34 -19.38
C SER A 113 1.14 -9.91 -18.33
N ARG A 114 0.73 -8.64 -18.39
CA ARG A 114 -0.40 -8.14 -17.57
C ARG A 114 -1.72 -8.80 -17.96
N SER A 115 -1.85 -9.27 -19.19
CA SER A 115 -3.05 -9.95 -19.68
C SER A 115 -3.28 -11.27 -18.96
N ALA A 116 -2.26 -12.15 -18.91
CA ALA A 116 -2.32 -13.41 -18.17
C ALA A 116 -2.64 -13.18 -16.69
N ARG A 117 -1.92 -12.23 -16.06
CA ARG A 117 -2.17 -11.80 -14.68
C ARG A 117 -3.63 -11.42 -14.45
N ASN A 118 -4.17 -10.55 -15.31
CA ASN A 118 -5.52 -10.01 -15.14
C ASN A 118 -6.59 -11.07 -15.37
N LYS A 119 -6.42 -11.97 -16.35
CA LYS A 119 -7.32 -13.10 -16.61
C LYS A 119 -7.46 -13.96 -15.37
N LEU A 120 -6.33 -14.43 -14.81
CA LEU A 120 -6.32 -15.26 -13.61
C LEU A 120 -6.96 -14.55 -12.41
N LEU A 121 -6.55 -13.30 -12.15
CA LEU A 121 -7.06 -12.53 -11.02
C LEU A 121 -8.57 -12.26 -11.11
N GLN A 122 -9.10 -11.95 -12.30
CA GLN A 122 -10.53 -11.70 -12.49
C GLN A 122 -11.35 -12.98 -12.34
N ALA A 123 -10.85 -14.12 -12.83
CA ALA A 123 -11.50 -15.42 -12.65
C ALA A 123 -11.51 -15.82 -11.17
N ALA A 124 -10.39 -15.69 -10.48
CA ALA A 124 -10.28 -16.01 -9.05
C ALA A 124 -11.18 -15.14 -8.16
N LYS A 125 -11.51 -13.90 -8.54
CA LYS A 125 -12.49 -13.07 -7.81
C LYS A 125 -13.92 -13.64 -7.84
N LYS A 126 -14.25 -14.51 -8.80
CA LYS A 126 -15.59 -15.08 -8.99
C LYS A 126 -15.78 -16.42 -8.27
N LYS A 127 -14.68 -17.04 -7.81
CA LYS A 127 -14.70 -18.35 -7.15
C LYS A 127 -14.08 -18.26 -5.77
N ARG A 128 -14.78 -18.79 -4.76
CA ARG A 128 -14.16 -19.00 -3.44
C ARG A 128 -13.29 -20.24 -3.54
N LEU A 129 -11.98 -20.05 -3.44
CA LEU A 129 -11.01 -21.13 -3.34
C LEU A 129 -10.70 -21.43 -1.88
N THR A 130 -10.53 -22.70 -1.57
CA THR A 130 -10.10 -23.17 -0.25
C THR A 130 -8.98 -24.19 -0.39
N THR A 131 -8.30 -24.49 0.71
CA THR A 131 -7.23 -25.49 0.75
C THR A 131 -7.73 -26.89 0.37
N SER A 132 -8.99 -27.22 0.67
CA SER A 132 -9.59 -28.50 0.28
C SER A 132 -9.69 -28.67 -1.25
N ASP A 133 -9.82 -27.59 -2.03
CA ASP A 133 -9.77 -27.62 -3.50
C ASP A 133 -8.44 -28.19 -4.03
N PHE A 134 -7.37 -28.12 -3.22
CA PHE A 134 -6.01 -28.54 -3.54
C PHE A 134 -5.60 -29.83 -2.79
N GLY A 135 -6.56 -30.53 -2.18
CA GLY A 135 -6.31 -31.82 -1.53
C GLY A 135 -5.83 -31.74 -0.08
N PHE A 136 -5.82 -30.55 0.53
CA PHE A 136 -5.56 -30.41 1.96
C PHE A 136 -6.77 -30.82 2.80
N ALA A 137 -6.52 -31.29 4.02
CA ALA A 137 -7.57 -31.76 4.92
C ALA A 137 -8.43 -30.62 5.51
N ASP A 138 -7.88 -29.41 5.62
CA ASP A 138 -8.59 -28.25 6.11
C ASP A 138 -9.31 -27.50 4.97
N ASP A 139 -10.37 -26.74 5.31
CA ASP A 139 -11.15 -25.92 4.36
C ASP A 139 -10.88 -24.41 4.55
N SER A 140 -9.62 -24.05 4.75
CA SER A 140 -9.21 -22.66 4.94
C SER A 140 -9.28 -21.87 3.63
N PRO A 141 -9.70 -20.59 3.63
CA PRO A 141 -9.74 -19.79 2.41
C PRO A 141 -8.36 -19.53 1.79
N VAL A 142 -8.27 -19.69 0.46
CA VAL A 142 -7.12 -19.30 -0.36
C VAL A 142 -7.47 -18.03 -1.12
N TYR A 143 -6.70 -16.96 -0.93
CA TYR A 143 -6.99 -15.65 -1.53
C TYR A 143 -5.98 -15.29 -2.60
N ILE A 144 -6.47 -14.90 -3.77
CA ILE A 144 -5.68 -14.42 -4.90
C ILE A 144 -5.92 -12.92 -5.03
N ASN A 145 -4.89 -12.12 -4.71
CA ASN A 145 -4.99 -10.67 -4.63
C ASN A 145 -4.00 -9.98 -5.56
N GLU A 146 -4.24 -8.69 -5.84
CA GLU A 146 -3.18 -7.84 -6.38
C GLU A 146 -2.04 -7.71 -5.37
N HIS A 147 -0.80 -7.77 -5.84
CA HIS A 147 0.36 -7.56 -4.98
C HIS A 147 0.54 -6.06 -4.69
N LEU A 148 0.17 -5.65 -3.48
CA LEU A 148 0.39 -4.29 -3.00
C LEU A 148 1.76 -4.11 -2.33
N CYS A 149 2.37 -2.94 -2.46
CA CYS A 149 3.52 -2.58 -1.61
C CYS A 149 3.09 -2.46 -0.13
N PRO A 150 4.02 -2.59 0.83
CA PRO A 150 3.70 -2.49 2.26
C PRO A 150 2.93 -1.22 2.65
N GLU A 151 3.26 -0.09 2.05
CA GLU A 151 2.63 1.21 2.27
C GLU A 151 1.16 1.20 1.82
N TYR A 152 0.88 0.64 0.64
CA TYR A 152 -0.50 0.48 0.14
C TYR A 152 -1.27 -0.58 0.92
N LYS A 153 -0.62 -1.66 1.40
CA LYS A 153 -1.26 -2.62 2.33
C LYS A 153 -1.69 -1.93 3.63
N ALA A 154 -0.83 -1.07 4.19
CA ALA A 154 -1.15 -0.28 5.38
C ALA A 154 -2.28 0.73 5.12
N LEU A 155 -2.24 1.44 3.99
CA LEU A 155 -3.28 2.38 3.59
C LEU A 155 -4.64 1.67 3.38
N LEU A 156 -4.64 0.50 2.74
CA LEU A 156 -5.83 -0.33 2.56
C LEU A 156 -6.42 -0.73 3.92
N GLY A 157 -5.59 -1.16 4.87
CA GLY A 157 -6.03 -1.46 6.24
C GLY A 157 -6.71 -0.27 6.91
N LYS A 158 -6.10 0.92 6.81
CA LYS A 158 -6.69 2.17 7.33
C LYS A 158 -8.01 2.54 6.63
N ALA A 159 -8.08 2.38 5.30
CA ALA A 159 -9.29 2.63 4.53
C ALA A 159 -10.42 1.67 4.92
N ILE A 160 -10.13 0.38 5.13
CA ILE A 160 -11.10 -0.61 5.60
C ILE A 160 -11.59 -0.27 7.03
N ALA A 161 -10.69 0.14 7.92
CA ALA A 161 -11.06 0.59 9.27
C ALA A 161 -11.99 1.80 9.21
N LYS A 162 -11.63 2.81 8.38
CA LYS A 162 -12.45 4.02 8.18
C LYS A 162 -13.81 3.72 7.57
N LYS A 163 -13.85 2.80 6.60
CA LYS A 163 -15.08 2.29 6.00
C LYS A 163 -16.04 1.75 7.07
N LYS A 164 -15.52 0.96 8.02
CA LYS A 164 -16.31 0.41 9.14
C LYS A 164 -16.80 1.52 10.07
N GLU A 165 -15.93 2.46 10.44
CA GLU A 165 -16.27 3.63 11.28
C GLU A 165 -17.41 4.46 10.67
N LYS A 166 -17.32 4.77 9.38
CA LYS A 166 -18.27 5.64 8.66
C LYS A 166 -19.42 4.91 8.00
N LYS A 167 -19.53 3.58 8.19
CA LYS A 167 -20.57 2.73 7.62
C LYS A 167 -20.65 2.82 6.08
N TRP A 168 -19.50 2.97 5.42
CA TRP A 168 -19.41 2.80 3.97
C TRP A 168 -19.50 1.32 3.61
N LYS A 169 -20.08 0.99 2.45
CA LYS A 169 -20.23 -0.40 2.03
C LYS A 169 -18.94 -0.99 1.46
N PHE A 170 -18.23 -0.22 0.62
CA PHE A 170 -17.18 -0.77 -0.23
C PHE A 170 -15.83 -0.09 -0.05
N VAL A 171 -14.78 -0.92 0.12
CA VAL A 171 -13.38 -0.59 -0.11
C VAL A 171 -12.75 -1.80 -0.81
N TRP A 172 -12.07 -1.58 -1.93
CA TRP A 172 -11.46 -2.65 -2.71
C TRP A 172 -10.21 -2.17 -3.45
N VAL A 173 -9.49 -3.14 -4.03
CA VAL A 173 -8.33 -2.88 -4.88
C VAL A 173 -8.69 -3.22 -6.33
N ALA A 174 -8.42 -2.30 -7.23
CA ALA A 174 -8.49 -2.50 -8.67
C ALA A 174 -7.41 -1.69 -9.37
N GLU A 175 -6.74 -2.29 -10.36
CA GLU A 175 -5.64 -1.67 -11.11
C GLU A 175 -4.53 -1.13 -10.20
N SER A 176 -4.26 -1.85 -9.11
CA SER A 176 -3.31 -1.48 -8.07
C SER A 176 -3.63 -0.15 -7.35
N LYS A 177 -4.89 0.30 -7.41
CA LYS A 177 -5.43 1.48 -6.70
C LYS A 177 -6.39 1.04 -5.61
N ILE A 178 -6.44 1.79 -4.51
CA ILE A 178 -7.39 1.57 -3.42
C ILE A 178 -8.60 2.46 -3.67
N LEU A 179 -9.76 1.83 -3.87
CA LEU A 179 -11.01 2.49 -4.21
C LEU A 179 -12.01 2.31 -3.08
N ALA A 180 -12.85 3.32 -2.86
CA ALA A 180 -13.93 3.28 -1.88
C ALA A 180 -15.23 3.80 -2.48
N ARG A 181 -16.36 3.28 -1.98
CA ARG A 181 -17.70 3.74 -2.36
C ARG A 181 -18.67 3.57 -1.19
N LYS A 182 -19.46 4.61 -0.90
CA LYS A 182 -20.36 4.63 0.27
C LYS A 182 -21.54 3.66 0.11
N THR A 183 -22.29 3.77 -0.97
CA THR A 183 -23.40 2.87 -1.34
C THR A 183 -23.27 2.44 -2.80
N GLU A 184 -24.11 1.52 -3.27
CA GLU A 184 -24.10 1.02 -4.65
C GLU A 184 -24.17 2.15 -5.69
N ASN A 185 -24.93 3.20 -5.37
CA ASN A 185 -25.22 4.34 -6.24
C ASN A 185 -24.30 5.56 -5.99
N SER A 186 -23.35 5.47 -5.05
CA SER A 186 -22.43 6.57 -4.77
C SER A 186 -21.27 6.60 -5.78
N SER A 187 -20.63 7.76 -5.94
CA SER A 187 -19.39 7.87 -6.72
C SER A 187 -18.25 7.08 -6.08
N VAL A 188 -17.36 6.55 -6.92
CA VAL A 188 -16.10 5.93 -6.46
C VAL A 188 -15.11 7.02 -6.12
N VAL A 189 -14.42 6.89 -4.99
CA VAL A 189 -13.27 7.73 -4.64
C VAL A 189 -11.98 6.92 -4.62
N HIS A 190 -10.89 7.53 -5.06
CA HIS A 190 -9.55 6.94 -4.99
C HIS A 190 -8.85 7.41 -3.70
N ILE A 191 -8.30 6.44 -2.97
CA ILE A 191 -7.52 6.62 -1.75
C ILE A 191 -6.04 6.37 -2.10
N ALA A 192 -5.34 7.41 -2.53
CA ALA A 192 -3.93 7.35 -2.92
C ALA A 192 -2.99 7.64 -1.74
N THR A 193 -3.45 8.48 -0.80
CA THR A 193 -2.65 8.94 0.33
C THR A 193 -3.41 8.80 1.66
N LEU A 194 -2.72 9.05 2.78
CA LEU A 194 -3.37 9.11 4.09
C LEU A 194 -4.38 10.25 4.19
N ALA A 195 -4.12 11.39 3.55
CA ALA A 195 -5.04 12.52 3.54
C ALA A 195 -6.36 12.17 2.85
N ASP A 196 -6.31 11.30 1.83
CA ASP A 196 -7.51 10.85 1.11
C ASP A 196 -8.47 10.02 1.98
N LEU A 197 -8.05 9.53 3.15
CA LEU A 197 -8.96 8.88 4.10
C LEU A 197 -10.07 9.83 4.57
N ALA A 198 -9.85 11.16 4.52
CA ALA A 198 -10.86 12.17 4.80
C ALA A 198 -12.01 12.18 3.77
N LYS A 199 -11.84 11.56 2.58
CA LYS A 199 -12.92 11.36 1.60
C LYS A 199 -13.97 10.35 2.08
N ILE A 200 -13.64 9.52 3.07
CA ILE A 200 -14.56 8.56 3.68
C ILE A 200 -15.24 9.24 4.87
N VAL A 201 -16.44 9.80 4.63
CA VAL A 201 -17.26 10.56 5.60
C VAL A 201 -18.58 9.88 5.97
#